data_AF-I7ZLB2-F1
#
_entry.id   AF-I7ZLB2-F1
#
_cell.length_a   1.000
_cell.length_b   1.000
_cell.length_c   1.000
_cell.angle_alpha   90.00
_cell.angle_beta   90.00
_cell.angle_gamma   90.00
#
_symmetry.space_group_name_H-M   'P 1'
#
loop_
_entity.id
_entity.type
_entity.pdbx_description
1 polymer ?
#
loop_
_entity_poly.entity_id
_entity_poly.type
_entity_poly.pdbx_seq_one_letter_code
_entity_poly.pdbx_strand_id
1 'polypeptide(L)'
;MLAWTPQLLEKLNATPTEAQAAFKVYTRLTISIVDHPHPMEPSTTALAAMATLSHMAGNSDNYPYKLPLIRFRCFSMARAMQIHRLDTPKSREQRELKGYNPIELEVQRRIWWNMLASDWLNSFSGGPQEGAYFIQPKHMMVNYPTNTDDEFITPTGILQDRPLSQPSSLSAFIYRVKLATLCREVVDAMPSIWLEAQEPDYETILALDRKFQNFLSELPAFFKLDPDSIEQSKTICEERPYIPVQRISLHFSLHTRLCRLHRPYHLEGVTNPKYSYSHRVCIQYAQKVLELRRLMDDAGARIGLKPGRFWTTNQHAFLAALILATDVSFNPDAPDAEARKGKVLAAYETLEKSKEESSILVETIQKNMQTLMSTLHRQRPRRLDLQSDITGIRKDTLVSPSEAPQNNDNSQGLYNTSMSSHAISTVQWPATEHPILVDDAAPYRNVPPEPGMQEEDWDQLWSDFLAVAPELDIPQWNSLLDDMDFNFGEST
;
A
#
# COMPACT_ATOMS: atom_id res chain seq x y z
N MET A 1 2.92 9.57 -17.88
CA MET A 1 3.31 8.25 -17.38
C MET A 1 4.77 8.07 -17.74
N LEU A 2 5.66 7.72 -16.81
CA LEU A 2 7.04 7.28 -17.13
C LEU A 2 7.01 5.96 -17.91
N ALA A 3 6.11 5.78 -18.86
CA ALA A 3 5.88 4.55 -19.58
C ALA A 3 5.91 4.91 -21.06
N TRP A 4 7.13 5.13 -21.56
CA TRP A 4 7.36 4.89 -22.96
C TRP A 4 7.49 3.39 -23.15
N THR A 5 6.85 2.88 -24.19
CA THR A 5 7.13 1.53 -24.69
C THR A 5 8.21 1.65 -25.76
N PRO A 6 9.02 0.60 -25.99
CA PRO A 6 9.92 0.57 -27.13
C PRO A 6 9.21 0.94 -28.45
N GLN A 7 7.98 0.46 -28.63
CA GLN A 7 7.14 0.76 -29.80
C GLN A 7 6.72 2.23 -29.88
N LEU A 8 6.42 2.87 -28.74
CA LEU A 8 6.08 4.28 -28.70
C LEU A 8 7.30 5.16 -29.01
N LEU A 9 8.47 4.81 -28.47
CA LEU A 9 9.72 5.48 -28.77
C LEU A 9 10.08 5.39 -30.25
N GLU A 10 9.97 4.19 -30.82
CA GLU A 10 10.18 3.95 -32.24
C GLU A 10 9.21 4.77 -33.10
N LYS A 11 7.91 4.75 -32.77
CA LYS A 11 6.88 5.53 -33.46
C LYS A 11 7.14 7.04 -33.40
N LEU A 12 7.69 7.52 -32.29
CA LEU A 12 7.99 8.94 -32.08
C LEU A 12 9.41 9.32 -32.54
N ASN A 13 10.20 8.36 -33.06
CA ASN A 13 11.61 8.54 -33.38
C ASN A 13 12.39 9.21 -32.23
N ALA A 14 12.17 8.71 -31.01
CA ALA A 14 12.72 9.27 -29.77
C ALA A 14 13.48 8.20 -28.98
N THR A 15 14.50 8.63 -28.25
CA THR A 15 15.27 7.78 -27.32
C THR A 15 14.66 7.79 -25.92
N PRO A 16 14.96 6.79 -25.07
CA PRO A 16 14.58 6.81 -23.65
C PRO A 16 15.07 8.09 -22.94
N THR A 17 16.28 8.55 -23.25
CA THR A 17 16.88 9.76 -22.70
C THR A 17 16.08 11.02 -23.06
N GLU A 18 15.66 11.15 -24.31
CA GLU A 18 14.82 12.26 -24.76
C GLU A 18 13.43 12.22 -24.11
N ALA A 19 12.84 11.03 -23.97
CA ALA A 19 11.55 10.87 -23.28
C ALA A 19 11.63 11.26 -21.79
N GLN A 20 12.72 10.87 -21.10
CA GLN A 20 12.99 11.29 -19.72
C GLN A 20 13.18 12.81 -19.62
N ALA A 21 13.97 13.40 -20.52
CA ALA A 21 14.21 14.84 -20.56
C ALA A 21 12.90 15.61 -20.79
N ALA A 22 12.09 15.18 -21.76
CA ALA A 22 10.78 15.76 -22.04
C ALA A 22 9.84 15.65 -20.83
N PHE A 23 9.80 14.49 -20.16
CA PHE A 23 9.01 14.31 -18.95
C PHE A 23 9.41 15.29 -17.84
N LYS A 24 10.72 15.45 -17.58
CA LYS A 24 11.23 16.41 -16.60
C LYS A 24 10.84 17.85 -16.97
N VAL A 25 10.98 18.23 -18.24
CA VAL A 25 10.62 19.56 -18.73
C VAL A 25 9.12 19.82 -18.58
N TYR A 26 8.25 18.93 -19.07
CA TYR A 26 6.81 19.09 -18.99
C TYR A 26 6.31 19.11 -17.55
N THR A 27 6.85 18.27 -16.68
CA THR A 27 6.48 18.27 -15.26
C THR A 27 6.87 19.60 -14.61
N ARG A 28 8.10 20.09 -14.85
CA ARG A 28 8.56 21.38 -14.32
C ARG A 28 7.71 22.56 -14.83
N LEU A 29 7.40 22.59 -16.12
CA LEU A 29 6.56 23.63 -16.73
C LEU A 29 5.15 23.62 -16.14
N THR A 30 4.54 22.44 -16.01
CA THR A 30 3.18 22.34 -15.46
C THR A 30 3.14 22.75 -13.99
N ILE A 31 4.14 22.35 -13.21
CA ILE A 31 4.30 22.82 -11.83
C ILE A 31 4.44 24.35 -11.77
N SER A 32 5.23 24.95 -12.67
CA SER A 32 5.39 26.41 -12.75
C SER A 32 4.06 27.12 -13.06
N ILE A 33 3.25 26.58 -13.97
CA ILE A 33 1.91 27.08 -14.27
C ILE A 33 1.01 27.01 -13.03
N VAL A 34 1.06 25.89 -12.31
CA VAL A 34 0.28 25.71 -11.09
C VAL A 34 0.75 26.65 -9.98
N ASP A 35 2.06 26.93 -9.88
CA ASP A 35 2.70 27.85 -8.92
C ASP A 35 2.60 29.34 -9.32
N HIS A 36 1.99 29.65 -10.45
CA HIS A 36 1.90 31.02 -10.94
C HIS A 36 1.12 31.91 -9.94
N PRO A 37 1.54 33.17 -9.69
CA PRO A 37 0.92 34.04 -8.69
C PRO A 37 -0.56 34.36 -8.97
N HIS A 38 -0.94 34.35 -10.24
CA HIS A 38 -2.34 34.53 -10.65
C HIS A 38 -3.03 33.17 -10.64
N PRO A 39 -4.07 32.97 -9.80
CA PRO A 39 -4.78 31.71 -9.73
C PRO A 39 -5.47 31.41 -11.07
N MET A 40 -5.40 30.15 -11.50
CA MET A 40 -6.15 29.69 -12.68
C MET A 40 -7.66 29.76 -12.40
N GLU A 41 -8.42 30.23 -13.38
CA GLU A 41 -9.88 30.24 -13.32
C GLU A 41 -10.42 28.81 -13.09
N PRO A 42 -11.29 28.60 -12.07
CA PRO A 42 -11.84 27.29 -11.80
C PRO A 42 -12.64 26.73 -12.98
N SER A 43 -12.21 25.59 -13.51
CA SER A 43 -12.90 24.89 -14.59
C SER A 43 -12.64 23.39 -14.52
N THR A 44 -13.53 22.60 -15.12
CA THR A 44 -13.40 21.14 -15.16
C THR A 44 -12.10 20.72 -15.87
N THR A 45 -11.73 21.41 -16.95
CA THR A 45 -10.49 21.16 -17.70
C THR A 45 -9.25 21.47 -16.87
N ALA A 46 -9.19 22.63 -16.20
CA ALA A 46 -8.06 22.99 -15.35
C ALA A 46 -7.90 21.99 -14.20
N LEU A 47 -9.01 21.63 -13.56
CA LEU A 47 -9.01 20.66 -12.47
C LEU A 47 -8.57 19.26 -12.94
N ALA A 48 -9.03 18.81 -14.12
CA ALA A 48 -8.63 17.53 -14.71
C ALA A 48 -7.12 17.50 -15.03
N ALA A 49 -6.60 18.59 -15.60
CA ALA A 49 -5.17 18.73 -15.89
C ALA A 49 -4.32 18.69 -14.61
N MET A 50 -4.73 19.42 -13.57
CA MET A 50 -4.04 19.41 -12.28
C MET A 50 -4.11 18.04 -11.57
N ALA A 51 -5.25 17.36 -11.61
CA ALA A 51 -5.40 16.03 -11.05
C ALA A 51 -4.50 15.01 -11.77
N THR A 52 -4.40 15.13 -13.10
CA THR A 52 -3.49 14.31 -13.93
C THR A 52 -2.03 14.58 -13.58
N LEU A 53 -1.65 15.87 -13.44
CA LEU A 53 -0.31 16.25 -12.99
C LEU A 53 0.01 15.68 -11.61
N SER A 54 -0.92 15.76 -10.66
CA SER A 54 -0.74 15.19 -9.32
C SER A 54 -0.46 13.69 -9.38
N HIS A 55 -1.19 12.96 -10.21
CA HIS A 55 -0.95 11.54 -10.41
C HIS A 55 0.41 11.26 -11.05
N MET A 56 0.84 12.07 -12.02
CA MET A 56 2.16 11.92 -12.65
C MET A 56 3.30 12.25 -11.68
N ALA A 57 3.21 13.36 -10.96
CA ALA A 57 4.21 13.81 -10.01
C ALA A 57 4.37 12.83 -8.84
N GLY A 58 3.27 12.22 -8.38
CA GLY A 58 3.31 11.25 -7.30
C GLY A 58 3.93 9.90 -7.66
N ASN A 59 4.19 9.67 -8.95
CA ASN A 59 4.91 8.50 -9.45
C ASN A 59 6.29 8.89 -10.03
N SER A 60 6.79 10.08 -9.70
CA SER A 60 8.10 10.54 -10.15
C SER A 60 8.94 10.97 -8.97
N ASP A 61 10.22 10.61 -8.99
CA ASP A 61 11.18 10.91 -7.93
C ASP A 61 11.39 12.42 -7.73
N ASN A 62 11.17 13.25 -8.75
CA ASN A 62 11.73 14.60 -8.75
C ASN A 62 11.04 15.63 -7.82
N TYR A 63 9.90 15.32 -7.15
CA TYR A 63 9.05 16.36 -6.52
C TYR A 63 8.28 15.96 -5.23
N PRO A 64 8.92 15.39 -4.19
CA PRO A 64 8.21 14.89 -3.01
C PRO A 64 7.39 15.97 -2.26
N TYR A 65 7.94 17.17 -2.10
CA TYR A 65 7.29 18.28 -1.37
C TYR A 65 6.22 19.03 -2.18
N LYS A 66 6.25 18.98 -3.51
CA LYS A 66 5.26 19.69 -4.35
C LYS A 66 3.95 18.90 -4.52
N LEU A 67 3.99 17.58 -4.36
CA LEU A 67 2.82 16.74 -4.54
C LEU A 67 1.66 17.08 -3.56
N PRO A 68 1.88 17.24 -2.24
CA PRO A 68 0.83 17.68 -1.33
C PRO A 68 0.24 19.04 -1.71
N LEU A 69 1.06 19.99 -2.15
CA LEU A 69 0.62 21.31 -2.58
C LEU A 69 -0.30 21.24 -3.81
N ILE A 70 0.08 20.46 -4.83
CA ILE A 70 -0.75 20.27 -6.03
C ILE A 70 -2.10 19.64 -5.64
N ARG A 71 -2.09 18.60 -4.79
CA ARG A 71 -3.31 17.95 -4.30
C ARG A 71 -4.22 18.93 -3.56
N PHE A 72 -3.65 19.75 -2.68
CA PHE A 72 -4.40 20.76 -1.94
C PHE A 72 -5.02 21.82 -2.86
N ARG A 73 -4.31 22.25 -3.91
CA ARG A 73 -4.85 23.16 -4.93
C ARG A 73 -5.99 22.52 -5.73
N CYS A 74 -5.86 21.25 -6.13
CA CYS A 74 -6.96 20.51 -6.77
C CYS A 74 -8.20 20.50 -5.88
N PHE A 75 -8.03 20.16 -4.60
CA PHE A 75 -9.12 20.14 -3.62
C PHE A 75 -9.77 21.51 -3.45
N SER A 76 -8.95 22.56 -3.35
CA SER A 76 -9.43 23.94 -3.21
C SER A 76 -10.24 24.39 -4.44
N MET A 77 -9.76 24.11 -5.65
CA MET A 77 -10.48 24.42 -6.89
C MET A 77 -11.79 23.62 -6.99
N ALA A 78 -11.77 22.32 -6.69
CA ALA A 78 -12.98 21.49 -6.70
C ALA A 78 -14.05 21.99 -5.71
N ARG A 79 -13.63 22.50 -4.55
CA ARG A 79 -14.55 23.13 -3.59
C ARG A 79 -15.07 24.49 -4.08
N ALA A 80 -14.24 25.30 -4.72
CA ALA A 80 -14.67 26.56 -5.34
C ALA A 80 -15.76 26.31 -6.41
N MET A 81 -15.60 25.23 -7.18
CA MET A 81 -16.59 24.73 -8.16
C MET A 81 -17.79 23.98 -7.51
N GLN A 82 -17.84 23.88 -6.18
CA GLN A 82 -18.88 23.18 -5.43
C GLN A 82 -19.06 21.68 -5.80
N ILE A 83 -18.02 21.01 -6.31
CA ILE A 83 -18.08 19.60 -6.75
C ILE A 83 -18.43 18.66 -5.59
N HIS A 84 -17.99 18.95 -4.37
CA HIS A 84 -18.40 18.20 -3.17
C HIS A 84 -19.93 18.14 -2.93
N ARG A 85 -20.72 19.02 -3.55
CA ARG A 85 -22.18 19.12 -3.45
C ARG A 85 -22.85 18.89 -4.80
N LEU A 86 -22.15 18.23 -5.72
CA LEU A 86 -22.57 18.08 -7.10
C LEU A 86 -23.94 17.41 -7.20
N ASP A 87 -24.26 16.43 -6.36
CA ASP A 87 -25.49 15.65 -6.48
C ASP A 87 -26.51 15.92 -5.37
N THR A 88 -26.46 17.10 -4.75
CA THR A 88 -27.55 17.55 -3.85
C THR A 88 -28.89 17.65 -4.59
N PRO A 89 -30.04 17.48 -3.91
CA PRO A 89 -31.36 17.70 -4.52
C PRO A 89 -31.44 19.05 -5.25
N LYS A 90 -30.96 20.11 -4.61
CA LYS A 90 -30.90 21.47 -5.18
C LYS A 90 -30.00 21.54 -6.42
N SER A 91 -28.81 20.93 -6.38
CA SER A 91 -27.88 20.93 -7.52
C SER A 91 -28.44 20.17 -8.71
N ARG A 92 -29.13 19.04 -8.48
CA ARG A 92 -29.78 18.23 -9.52
C ARG A 92 -30.89 19.01 -10.22
N GLU A 93 -31.83 19.57 -9.45
CA GLU A 93 -32.92 20.40 -9.97
C GLU A 93 -32.39 21.58 -10.79
N GLN A 94 -31.38 22.30 -10.30
CA GLN A 94 -30.79 23.42 -11.03
C GLN A 94 -30.14 23.01 -12.35
N ARG A 95 -29.50 21.83 -12.41
CA ARG A 95 -28.93 21.30 -13.66
C ARG A 95 -30.00 20.89 -14.65
N GLU A 96 -31.07 20.26 -14.18
CA GLU A 96 -32.21 19.88 -15.03
C GLU A 96 -32.87 21.12 -15.66
N LEU A 97 -33.04 22.20 -14.89
CA LEU A 97 -33.63 23.45 -15.37
C LEU A 97 -32.75 24.21 -16.37
N LYS A 98 -31.43 24.23 -16.16
CA LYS A 98 -30.48 25.01 -17.00
C LYS A 98 -29.94 24.24 -18.19
N GLY A 99 -30.15 22.93 -18.22
CA GLY A 99 -29.35 22.02 -19.03
C GLY A 99 -27.94 21.87 -18.48
N TYR A 100 -27.30 20.75 -18.82
CA TYR A 100 -25.93 20.46 -18.42
C TYR A 100 -25.26 19.55 -19.44
N ASN A 101 -23.93 19.51 -19.43
CA ASN A 101 -23.16 18.55 -20.22
C ASN A 101 -22.89 17.28 -19.37
N PRO A 102 -23.42 16.10 -19.74
CA PRO A 102 -23.19 14.85 -19.03
C PRO A 102 -21.71 14.45 -18.95
N ILE A 103 -20.92 14.75 -20.00
CA ILE A 103 -19.47 14.48 -19.99
C ILE A 103 -18.80 15.31 -18.89
N GLU A 104 -19.10 16.60 -18.81
CA GLU A 104 -18.52 17.46 -17.78
C GLU A 104 -18.90 17.00 -16.37
N LEU A 105 -20.17 16.63 -16.17
CA LEU A 105 -20.66 16.12 -14.90
C LEU A 105 -19.93 14.84 -14.46
N GLU A 106 -19.76 13.90 -15.38
CA GLU A 106 -19.09 12.63 -15.12
C GLU A 106 -17.59 12.83 -14.85
N VAL A 107 -16.93 13.73 -15.59
CA VAL A 107 -15.52 14.11 -15.33
C VAL A 107 -15.37 14.70 -13.92
N GLN A 108 -16.28 15.60 -13.50
CA GLN A 108 -16.25 16.16 -12.14
C GLN A 108 -16.42 15.09 -11.06
N ARG A 109 -17.35 14.13 -11.24
CA ARG A 109 -17.51 12.99 -10.32
C ARG A 109 -16.25 12.14 -10.24
N ARG A 110 -15.66 11.79 -11.38
CA ARG A 110 -14.44 10.97 -11.45
C ARG A 110 -13.27 11.66 -10.79
N ILE A 111 -13.07 12.97 -10.98
CA ILE A 111 -12.00 13.71 -10.31
C ILE A 111 -12.23 13.76 -8.80
N TRP A 112 -13.46 14.04 -8.35
CA TRP A 112 -13.79 14.07 -6.92
C TRP A 112 -13.50 12.73 -6.24
N TRP A 113 -14.04 11.65 -6.78
CA TRP A 113 -13.82 10.30 -6.26
C TRP A 113 -12.36 9.86 -6.36
N ASN A 114 -11.59 10.36 -7.35
CA ASN A 114 -10.16 10.08 -7.44
C ASN A 114 -9.37 10.75 -6.32
N MET A 115 -9.66 12.02 -6.02
CA MET A 115 -9.03 12.74 -4.91
C MET A 115 -9.38 12.07 -3.57
N LEU A 116 -10.66 11.78 -3.35
CA LEU A 116 -11.16 11.13 -2.15
C LEU A 116 -10.59 9.72 -1.97
N ALA A 117 -10.57 8.90 -3.03
CA ALA A 117 -9.98 7.57 -2.93
C ALA A 117 -8.49 7.64 -2.60
N SER A 118 -7.77 8.62 -3.16
CA SER A 118 -6.35 8.80 -2.85
C SER A 118 -6.13 9.22 -1.39
N ASP A 119 -6.95 10.13 -0.87
CA ASP A 119 -6.94 10.58 0.53
C ASP A 119 -7.14 9.39 1.49
N TRP A 120 -8.21 8.63 1.29
CA TRP A 120 -8.54 7.48 2.15
C TRP A 120 -7.61 6.27 1.97
N LEU A 121 -7.04 6.05 0.78
CA LEU A 121 -6.02 5.01 0.62
C LEU A 121 -4.75 5.36 1.39
N ASN A 122 -4.32 6.62 1.34
CA ASN A 122 -3.10 7.10 2.01
C ASN A 122 -3.25 7.13 3.54
N SER A 123 -4.45 7.35 4.07
CA SER A 123 -4.70 7.31 5.51
C SER A 123 -4.43 5.94 6.15
N PHE A 124 -4.31 4.88 5.34
CA PHE A 124 -3.98 3.53 5.77
C PHE A 124 -2.87 2.89 4.89
N SER A 125 -1.84 3.66 4.54
CA SER A 125 -0.69 3.18 3.74
C SER A 125 0.62 3.05 4.53
N GLY A 126 0.64 3.42 5.82
CA GLY A 126 1.88 3.87 6.47
C GLY A 126 2.21 5.33 6.11
N GLY A 127 3.23 5.90 6.73
CA GLY A 127 3.66 7.26 6.43
C GLY A 127 3.15 8.32 7.41
N PRO A 128 3.61 9.58 7.28
CA PRO A 128 3.15 10.71 8.08
C PRO A 128 1.65 11.05 7.96
N GLN A 129 0.94 10.46 6.98
CA GLN A 129 -0.50 10.66 6.77
C GLN A 129 -1.35 9.57 7.43
N GLU A 130 -0.73 8.56 8.02
CA GLU A 130 -1.45 7.44 8.62
C GLU A 130 -2.37 7.89 9.76
N GLY A 131 -3.58 7.32 9.78
CA GLY A 131 -4.59 7.60 10.79
C GLY A 131 -5.36 8.91 10.59
N ALA A 132 -5.12 9.64 9.48
CA ALA A 132 -5.82 10.88 9.19
C ALA A 132 -6.22 11.01 7.71
N TYR A 133 -7.37 11.61 7.45
CA TYR A 133 -7.85 11.93 6.11
C TYR A 133 -8.60 13.27 6.09
N PHE A 134 -8.59 13.95 4.95
CA PHE A 134 -9.14 15.31 4.82
C PHE A 134 -10.63 15.31 4.45
N ILE A 135 -11.07 14.40 3.59
CA ILE A 135 -12.40 14.43 2.97
C ILE A 135 -13.37 13.59 3.80
N GLN A 136 -14.17 14.29 4.61
CA GLN A 136 -15.19 13.69 5.46
C GLN A 136 -16.47 13.34 4.67
N PRO A 137 -16.97 12.09 4.73
CA PRO A 137 -18.18 11.68 4.02
C PRO A 137 -19.39 12.58 4.30
N LYS A 138 -19.54 13.02 5.56
CA LYS A 138 -20.62 13.91 6.00
C LYS A 138 -20.64 15.29 5.33
N HIS A 139 -19.55 15.70 4.67
CA HIS A 139 -19.42 17.02 4.03
C HIS A 139 -19.66 16.99 2.51
N MET A 140 -20.05 15.84 1.96
CA MET A 140 -20.24 15.68 0.52
C MET A 140 -21.52 14.96 0.14
N MET A 141 -22.00 15.23 -1.07
CA MET A 141 -23.03 14.46 -1.75
C MET A 141 -22.70 14.45 -3.24
N VAL A 142 -22.02 13.38 -3.65
CA VAL A 142 -21.57 13.12 -5.02
C VAL A 142 -21.87 11.66 -5.32
N ASN A 143 -22.65 11.40 -6.35
CA ASN A 143 -22.95 10.04 -6.80
C ASN A 143 -21.66 9.36 -7.25
N TYR A 144 -21.62 8.03 -7.14
CA TYR A 144 -20.52 7.26 -7.71
C TYR A 144 -20.40 7.50 -9.23
N PRO A 145 -19.18 7.40 -9.79
CA PRO A 145 -18.97 7.41 -11.23
C PRO A 145 -19.70 6.24 -11.89
N THR A 146 -20.07 6.43 -13.15
CA THR A 146 -20.80 5.41 -13.91
C THR A 146 -19.83 4.34 -14.43
N ASN A 147 -20.22 3.07 -14.43
CA ASN A 147 -19.40 1.97 -14.96
C ASN A 147 -19.54 1.87 -16.49
N THR A 148 -19.01 2.87 -17.18
CA THR A 148 -19.24 3.06 -18.62
C THR A 148 -17.94 3.46 -19.32
N ASP A 149 -17.70 2.87 -20.48
CA ASP A 149 -16.58 3.27 -21.34
C ASP A 149 -16.83 4.68 -21.92
N ASP A 150 -15.77 5.47 -22.13
CA ASP A 150 -15.88 6.90 -22.44
C ASP A 150 -16.66 7.20 -23.72
N GLU A 151 -16.60 6.32 -24.72
CA GLU A 151 -17.32 6.43 -25.99
C GLU A 151 -18.85 6.41 -25.84
N PHE A 152 -19.38 5.91 -24.72
CA PHE A 152 -20.82 5.88 -24.45
C PHE A 152 -21.30 7.07 -23.60
N ILE A 153 -20.41 8.00 -23.25
CA ILE A 153 -20.75 9.23 -22.53
C ILE A 153 -20.73 10.38 -23.53
N THR A 154 -21.91 10.89 -23.86
CA THR A 154 -22.08 11.93 -24.87
C THR A 154 -22.61 13.23 -24.26
N PRO A 155 -22.56 14.36 -24.98
CA PRO A 155 -23.21 15.60 -24.54
C PRO A 155 -24.72 15.48 -24.36
N THR A 156 -25.35 14.43 -24.91
CA THR A 156 -26.81 14.21 -24.85
C THR A 156 -27.21 13.20 -23.77
N GLY A 157 -26.28 12.42 -23.22
CA GLY A 157 -26.57 11.48 -22.14
C GLY A 157 -25.52 10.37 -22.00
N ILE A 158 -25.78 9.45 -21.06
CA ILE A 158 -25.02 8.19 -20.94
C ILE A 158 -25.82 7.12 -21.68
N LEU A 159 -25.24 6.57 -22.75
CA LEU A 159 -25.93 5.65 -23.66
C LEU A 159 -25.99 4.22 -23.11
N GLN A 160 -25.05 3.85 -22.23
CA GLN A 160 -24.96 2.53 -21.64
C GLN A 160 -24.51 2.63 -20.18
N ASP A 161 -25.37 2.26 -19.23
CA ASP A 161 -24.96 2.04 -17.84
C ASP A 161 -24.81 0.54 -17.61
N ARG A 162 -23.57 0.06 -17.44
CA ARG A 162 -23.30 -1.38 -17.29
C ARG A 162 -23.30 -1.76 -15.81
N PRO A 163 -23.92 -2.90 -15.44
CA PRO A 163 -23.76 -3.42 -14.09
C PRO A 163 -22.29 -3.70 -13.78
N LEU A 164 -21.90 -3.65 -12.51
CA LEU A 164 -20.51 -3.90 -12.07
C LEU A 164 -20.01 -5.34 -12.36
N SER A 165 -20.91 -6.25 -12.72
CA SER A 165 -20.58 -7.59 -13.21
C SER A 165 -20.05 -7.60 -14.64
N GLN A 166 -20.18 -6.50 -15.38
CA GLN A 166 -19.63 -6.32 -16.72
C GLN A 166 -18.44 -5.35 -16.69
N PRO A 167 -17.33 -5.67 -17.38
CA PRO A 167 -16.15 -4.83 -17.40
C PRO A 167 -16.37 -3.55 -18.21
N SER A 168 -15.74 -2.48 -17.75
CA SER A 168 -15.54 -1.21 -18.46
C SER A 168 -14.15 -0.66 -18.14
N SER A 169 -13.72 0.39 -18.85
CA SER A 169 -12.51 1.15 -18.52
C SER A 169 -12.55 1.74 -17.09
N LEU A 170 -13.74 1.93 -16.52
CA LEU A 170 -13.97 2.50 -15.19
C LEU A 170 -14.09 1.45 -14.08
N SER A 171 -14.18 0.15 -14.40
CA SER A 171 -14.40 -0.89 -13.40
C SER A 171 -13.32 -0.84 -12.30
N ALA A 172 -12.03 -0.85 -12.66
CA ALA A 172 -10.96 -0.81 -11.65
C ALA A 172 -10.98 0.47 -10.80
N PHE A 173 -11.37 1.60 -11.38
CA PHE A 173 -11.51 2.85 -10.63
C PHE A 173 -12.61 2.74 -9.58
N ILE A 174 -13.75 2.14 -9.92
CA ILE A 174 -14.85 1.92 -8.97
C ILE A 174 -14.41 0.98 -7.84
N TYR A 175 -13.73 -0.13 -8.14
CA TYR A 175 -13.23 -1.03 -7.10
C TYR A 175 -12.11 -0.39 -6.25
N ARG A 176 -11.29 0.50 -6.83
CA ARG A 176 -10.36 1.34 -6.07
C ARG A 176 -11.08 2.25 -5.07
N VAL A 177 -12.21 2.86 -5.45
CA VAL A 177 -13.03 3.68 -4.55
C VAL A 177 -13.64 2.84 -3.42
N LYS A 178 -14.10 1.62 -3.74
CA LYS A 178 -14.61 0.68 -2.72
C LYS A 178 -13.51 0.27 -1.73
N LEU A 179 -12.31 -0.06 -2.22
CA LEU A 179 -11.16 -0.33 -1.36
C LEU A 179 -10.80 0.87 -0.48
N ALA A 180 -10.76 2.07 -1.06
CA ALA A 180 -10.50 3.29 -0.29
C ALA A 180 -11.53 3.50 0.82
N THR A 181 -12.79 3.13 0.60
CA THR A 181 -13.84 3.17 1.62
C THR A 181 -13.51 2.25 2.79
N LEU A 182 -13.05 1.02 2.53
CA LEU A 182 -12.60 0.10 3.58
C LEU A 182 -11.40 0.65 4.36
N CYS A 183 -10.42 1.26 3.68
CA CYS A 183 -9.28 1.88 4.35
C CYS A 183 -9.70 3.00 5.31
N ARG A 184 -10.67 3.83 4.92
CA ARG A 184 -11.22 4.85 5.82
C ARG A 184 -12.02 4.25 6.97
N GLU A 185 -12.77 3.17 6.74
CA GLU A 185 -13.43 2.44 7.84
C GLU A 185 -12.44 1.84 8.84
N VAL A 186 -11.25 1.40 8.39
CA VAL A 186 -10.17 0.99 9.30
C VAL A 186 -9.75 2.18 10.16
N VAL A 187 -9.45 3.32 9.54
CA VAL A 187 -9.03 4.53 10.28
C VAL A 187 -10.10 4.98 11.28
N ASP A 188 -11.37 4.96 10.90
CA ASP A 188 -12.49 5.33 11.77
C ASP A 188 -12.69 4.35 12.95
N ALA A 189 -12.30 3.09 12.79
CA ALA A 189 -12.45 2.04 13.80
C ALA A 189 -11.26 1.91 14.75
N MET A 190 -10.12 2.49 14.39
CA MET A 190 -8.90 2.42 15.18
C MET A 190 -8.80 3.63 16.10
N PRO A 191 -8.42 3.47 17.37
CA PRO A 191 -8.01 4.58 18.23
C PRO A 191 -6.97 5.41 17.50
N SER A 192 -7.06 6.74 17.62
CA SER A 192 -6.01 7.57 17.04
C SER A 192 -4.70 7.25 17.75
N ILE A 193 -3.77 6.61 17.05
CA ILE A 193 -2.45 6.22 17.55
C ILE A 193 -1.67 7.40 18.17
N TRP A 194 -2.07 8.63 17.84
CA TRP A 194 -1.46 9.88 18.28
C TRP A 194 -2.18 10.57 19.43
N LEU A 195 -3.45 10.24 19.68
CA LEU A 195 -4.30 10.93 20.65
C LEU A 195 -4.77 10.00 21.78
N GLU A 196 -4.77 8.69 21.54
CA GLU A 196 -5.33 7.69 22.43
C GLU A 196 -4.25 6.63 22.75
N ALA A 197 -3.99 6.42 24.04
CA ALA A 197 -3.04 5.41 24.50
C ALA A 197 -3.62 3.98 24.48
N GLN A 198 -4.84 3.81 23.95
CA GLN A 198 -5.54 2.54 23.95
C GLN A 198 -5.26 1.79 22.65
N GLU A 199 -4.77 0.57 22.76
CA GLU A 199 -4.69 -0.34 21.62
C GLU A 199 -6.09 -0.71 21.14
N PRO A 200 -6.29 -0.86 19.82
CA PRO A 200 -7.55 -1.35 19.28
C PRO A 200 -7.86 -2.73 19.85
N ASP A 201 -9.14 -2.96 20.16
CA ASP A 201 -9.61 -4.30 20.52
C ASP A 201 -9.27 -5.28 19.39
N TYR A 202 -8.68 -6.43 19.74
CA TYR A 202 -8.23 -7.40 18.76
C TYR A 202 -9.40 -7.95 17.93
N GLU A 203 -10.59 -8.04 18.51
CA GLU A 203 -11.79 -8.44 17.76
C GLU A 203 -12.16 -7.44 16.65
N THR A 204 -11.85 -6.15 16.82
CA THR A 204 -12.01 -5.14 15.78
C THR A 204 -11.09 -5.43 14.60
N ILE A 205 -9.84 -5.84 14.86
CA ILE A 205 -8.86 -6.20 13.83
C ILE A 205 -9.37 -7.41 13.03
N LEU A 206 -9.86 -8.44 13.71
CA LEU A 206 -10.44 -9.63 13.06
C LEU A 206 -11.72 -9.29 12.28
N ALA A 207 -12.53 -8.36 12.76
CA ALA A 207 -13.72 -7.90 12.05
C ALA A 207 -13.37 -7.13 10.76
N LEU A 208 -12.33 -6.29 10.80
CA LEU A 208 -11.83 -5.58 9.63
C LEU A 208 -11.22 -6.54 8.61
N ASP A 209 -10.43 -7.54 9.03
CA ASP A 209 -9.90 -8.60 8.15
C ASP A 209 -11.03 -9.32 7.41
N ARG A 210 -12.09 -9.73 8.13
CA ARG A 210 -13.29 -10.32 7.51
C ARG A 210 -13.94 -9.40 6.47
N LYS A 211 -13.97 -8.08 6.67
CA LYS A 211 -14.50 -7.14 5.67
C LYS A 211 -13.66 -7.13 4.40
N PHE A 212 -12.33 -7.11 4.50
CA PHE A 212 -11.44 -7.20 3.35
C PHE A 212 -11.59 -8.53 2.61
N GLN A 213 -11.69 -9.65 3.34
CA GLN A 213 -11.90 -10.98 2.76
C GLN A 213 -13.27 -11.10 2.06
N ASN A 214 -14.33 -10.55 2.64
CA ASN A 214 -15.63 -10.49 1.98
C ASN A 214 -15.56 -9.69 0.68
N PHE A 215 -14.89 -8.53 0.70
CA PHE A 215 -14.69 -7.73 -0.50
C PHE A 215 -13.93 -8.47 -1.60
N LEU A 216 -12.89 -9.24 -1.25
CA LEU A 216 -12.19 -10.14 -2.18
C LEU A 216 -13.12 -11.20 -2.78
N SER A 217 -13.98 -11.81 -1.96
CA SER A 217 -14.91 -12.86 -2.39
C SER A 217 -16.01 -12.36 -3.34
N GLU A 218 -16.41 -11.09 -3.18
CA GLU A 218 -17.45 -10.40 -3.97
C GLU A 218 -16.92 -9.80 -5.28
N LEU A 219 -15.62 -9.89 -5.55
CA LEU A 219 -15.07 -9.41 -6.81
C LEU A 219 -15.73 -10.15 -8.01
N PRO A 220 -15.95 -9.44 -9.13
CA PRO A 220 -16.44 -10.07 -10.34
C PRO A 220 -15.37 -11.01 -10.90
N ALA A 221 -15.76 -12.03 -11.66
CA ALA A 221 -14.84 -13.06 -12.17
C ALA A 221 -13.60 -12.46 -12.88
N PHE A 222 -13.78 -11.38 -13.64
CA PHE A 222 -12.68 -10.70 -14.33
C PHE A 222 -11.68 -9.95 -13.41
N PHE A 223 -11.94 -9.86 -12.11
CA PHE A 223 -11.03 -9.36 -11.08
C PHE A 223 -10.67 -10.40 -10.01
N LYS A 224 -11.12 -11.65 -10.15
CA LYS A 224 -10.71 -12.76 -9.27
C LYS A 224 -9.43 -13.45 -9.77
N LEU A 225 -8.62 -13.95 -8.85
CA LEU A 225 -7.35 -14.63 -9.14
C LEU A 225 -7.45 -16.15 -9.15
N ASP A 226 -8.60 -16.74 -8.76
CA ASP A 226 -8.76 -18.19 -8.84
C ASP A 226 -8.73 -18.66 -10.31
N PRO A 227 -8.21 -19.89 -10.57
CA PRO A 227 -8.10 -20.42 -11.92
C PRO A 227 -9.41 -20.45 -12.70
N ASP A 228 -10.52 -20.79 -12.05
CA ASP A 228 -11.84 -20.88 -12.68
C ASP A 228 -12.30 -19.51 -13.19
N SER A 229 -12.15 -18.47 -12.38
CA SER A 229 -12.47 -17.09 -12.76
C SER A 229 -11.52 -16.54 -13.84
N ILE A 230 -10.23 -16.92 -13.82
CA ILE A 230 -9.28 -16.60 -14.88
C ILE A 230 -9.74 -17.19 -16.20
N GLU A 231 -10.09 -18.48 -16.24
CA GLU A 231 -10.56 -19.14 -17.45
C GLU A 231 -11.89 -18.54 -17.94
N GLN A 232 -12.84 -18.32 -17.03
CA GLN A 232 -14.13 -17.68 -17.36
C GLN A 232 -13.96 -16.29 -17.99
N SER A 233 -12.89 -15.57 -17.65
CA SER A 233 -12.65 -14.20 -18.12
C SER A 233 -11.63 -14.09 -19.26
N LYS A 234 -11.19 -15.21 -19.85
CA LYS A 234 -10.16 -15.25 -20.89
C LYS A 234 -10.47 -14.34 -22.08
N THR A 235 -11.65 -14.46 -22.69
CA THR A 235 -12.07 -13.62 -23.83
C THR A 235 -12.14 -12.14 -23.45
N ILE A 236 -12.63 -11.81 -22.25
CA ILE A 236 -12.65 -10.44 -21.73
C ILE A 236 -11.22 -9.88 -21.67
N CYS A 237 -10.26 -10.67 -21.18
CA CYS A 237 -8.87 -10.24 -21.05
C CYS A 237 -8.15 -10.11 -22.41
N GLU A 238 -8.54 -10.89 -23.42
CA GLU A 238 -8.06 -10.74 -24.80
C GLU A 238 -8.57 -9.43 -25.42
N GLU A 239 -9.86 -9.11 -25.25
CA GLU A 239 -10.48 -7.87 -25.76
C GLU A 239 -10.02 -6.63 -24.98
N ARG A 240 -9.74 -6.79 -23.69
CA ARG A 240 -9.40 -5.70 -22.75
C ARG A 240 -8.11 -6.03 -21.99
N PRO A 241 -6.93 -5.89 -22.62
CA PRO A 241 -5.65 -6.32 -22.05
C PRO A 241 -5.21 -5.55 -20.80
N TYR A 242 -5.87 -4.44 -20.45
CA TYR A 242 -5.68 -3.74 -19.18
C TYR A 242 -6.35 -4.43 -17.99
N ILE A 243 -7.34 -5.31 -18.20
CA ILE A 243 -8.07 -5.98 -17.12
C ILE A 243 -7.16 -6.89 -16.28
N PRO A 244 -6.28 -7.73 -16.84
CA PRO A 244 -5.31 -8.50 -16.06
C PRO A 244 -4.42 -7.63 -15.16
N VAL A 245 -3.93 -6.49 -15.68
CA VAL A 245 -3.10 -5.56 -14.90
C VAL A 245 -3.89 -4.94 -13.76
N GLN A 246 -5.14 -4.54 -14.03
CA GLN A 246 -6.04 -3.99 -13.01
C GLN A 246 -6.39 -5.01 -11.94
N ARG A 247 -6.64 -6.27 -12.33
CA ARG A 247 -6.86 -7.41 -11.42
C ARG A 247 -5.70 -7.55 -10.46
N ILE A 248 -4.48 -7.71 -10.97
CA ILE A 248 -3.30 -7.89 -10.13
C ILE A 248 -3.06 -6.66 -9.26
N SER A 249 -3.22 -5.45 -9.80
CA SER A 249 -3.05 -4.19 -9.05
C SER A 249 -4.05 -4.04 -7.89
N LEU A 250 -5.30 -4.45 -8.09
CA LEU A 250 -6.33 -4.44 -7.05
C LEU A 250 -5.99 -5.43 -5.94
N HIS A 251 -5.62 -6.67 -6.29
CA HIS A 251 -5.18 -7.68 -5.33
C HIS A 251 -3.93 -7.26 -4.58
N PHE A 252 -2.95 -6.67 -5.26
CA PHE A 252 -1.74 -6.13 -4.63
C PHE A 252 -2.12 -5.07 -3.58
N SER A 253 -2.99 -4.14 -3.96
CA SER A 253 -3.45 -3.09 -3.05
C SER A 253 -4.21 -3.68 -1.85
N LEU A 254 -5.03 -4.72 -2.03
CA LEU A 254 -5.75 -5.38 -0.93
C LEU A 254 -4.82 -6.11 0.04
N HIS A 255 -3.93 -6.96 -0.47
CA HIS A 255 -3.04 -7.76 0.37
C HIS A 255 -2.05 -6.90 1.15
N THR A 256 -1.60 -5.77 0.59
CA THR A 256 -0.75 -4.82 1.33
C THR A 256 -1.47 -4.18 2.51
N ARG A 257 -2.78 -3.90 2.40
CA ARG A 257 -3.61 -3.39 3.50
C ARG A 257 -3.88 -4.46 4.56
N LEU A 258 -4.10 -5.69 4.13
CA LEU A 258 -4.23 -6.84 5.03
C LEU A 258 -2.93 -7.12 5.81
N CYS A 259 -1.76 -7.04 5.16
CA CYS A 259 -0.47 -7.07 5.86
C CYS A 259 -0.39 -5.97 6.92
N ARG A 260 -0.69 -4.72 6.53
CA ARG A 260 -0.61 -3.56 7.44
C ARG A 260 -1.53 -3.70 8.64
N LEU A 261 -2.73 -4.26 8.45
CA LEU A 261 -3.74 -4.49 9.50
C LEU A 261 -3.23 -5.46 10.56
N HIS A 262 -2.57 -6.54 10.16
CA HIS A 262 -2.09 -7.58 11.07
C HIS A 262 -0.67 -7.35 11.59
N ARG A 263 0.10 -6.43 11.00
CA ARG A 263 1.49 -6.16 11.35
C ARG A 263 1.74 -5.95 12.85
N PRO A 264 0.92 -5.16 13.60
CA PRO A 264 1.17 -4.93 15.03
C PRO A 264 1.21 -6.23 15.86
N TYR A 265 0.47 -7.25 15.42
CA TYR A 265 0.32 -8.53 16.13
C TYR A 265 1.22 -9.63 15.56
N HIS A 266 1.99 -9.35 14.51
CA HIS A 266 2.82 -10.33 13.81
C HIS A 266 3.87 -10.94 14.74
N LEU A 267 4.61 -10.10 15.47
CA LEU A 267 5.66 -10.54 16.37
C LEU A 267 5.12 -11.02 17.71
N GLU A 268 4.10 -10.35 18.23
CA GLU A 268 3.49 -10.75 19.50
C GLU A 268 2.85 -12.15 19.38
N GLY A 269 2.30 -12.50 18.22
CA GLY A 269 1.75 -13.83 17.96
C GLY A 269 2.76 -14.97 17.98
N VAL A 270 4.08 -14.70 18.00
CA VAL A 270 5.12 -15.72 18.20
C VAL A 270 5.07 -16.28 19.62
N THR A 271 4.83 -15.43 20.62
CA THR A 271 4.86 -15.80 22.04
C THR A 271 3.47 -15.83 22.68
N ASN A 272 2.51 -15.09 22.13
CA ASN A 272 1.16 -14.96 22.65
C ASN A 272 0.14 -15.68 21.73
N PRO A 273 -0.41 -16.83 22.15
CA PRO A 273 -1.35 -17.62 21.34
C PRO A 273 -2.61 -16.87 20.91
N LYS A 274 -3.01 -15.83 21.65
CA LYS A 274 -4.14 -14.94 21.29
C LYS A 274 -3.99 -14.38 19.88
N TYR A 275 -2.76 -14.07 19.48
CA TYR A 275 -2.44 -13.39 18.22
C TYR A 275 -1.91 -14.34 17.13
N SER A 276 -1.97 -15.65 17.36
CA SER A 276 -1.51 -16.70 16.43
C SER A 276 -2.14 -16.59 15.03
N TYR A 277 -3.42 -16.20 14.95
CA TYR A 277 -4.09 -15.94 13.68
C TYR A 277 -3.38 -14.83 12.91
N SER A 278 -3.20 -13.65 13.53
CA SER A 278 -2.53 -12.50 12.91
C SER A 278 -1.12 -12.82 12.46
N HIS A 279 -0.34 -13.52 13.29
CA HIS A 279 1.00 -13.96 12.92
C HIS A 279 0.97 -14.78 11.62
N ARG A 280 0.13 -15.81 11.56
CA ARG A 280 0.01 -16.68 10.38
C ARG A 280 -0.46 -15.92 9.13
N VAL A 281 -1.54 -15.15 9.23
CA VAL A 281 -2.10 -14.48 8.05
C VAL A 281 -1.24 -13.32 7.56
N CYS A 282 -0.55 -12.61 8.46
CA CYS A 282 0.39 -11.54 8.07
C CYS A 282 1.50 -12.09 7.16
N ILE A 283 2.08 -13.26 7.51
CA ILE A 283 3.08 -13.96 6.68
C ILE A 283 2.47 -14.38 5.34
N GLN A 284 1.27 -14.98 5.35
CA GLN A 284 0.58 -15.41 4.12
C GLN A 284 0.31 -14.24 3.17
N TYR A 285 -0.19 -13.13 3.69
CA TYR A 285 -0.44 -11.93 2.92
C TYR A 285 0.86 -11.31 2.40
N ALA A 286 1.93 -11.28 3.20
CA ALA A 286 3.23 -10.75 2.78
C ALA A 286 3.81 -11.57 1.62
N GLN A 287 3.71 -12.91 1.69
CA GLN A 287 4.08 -13.77 0.57
C GLN A 287 3.24 -13.47 -0.68
N LYS A 288 1.93 -13.26 -0.52
CA LYS A 288 1.04 -12.95 -1.64
C LYS A 288 1.36 -11.60 -2.28
N VAL A 289 1.72 -10.58 -1.50
CA VAL A 289 2.18 -9.28 -2.00
C VAL A 289 3.41 -9.44 -2.91
N LEU A 290 4.40 -10.23 -2.50
CA LEU A 290 5.61 -10.47 -3.29
C LEU A 290 5.32 -11.27 -4.58
N GLU A 291 4.46 -12.29 -4.50
CA GLU A 291 4.00 -13.03 -5.67
C GLU A 291 3.30 -12.09 -6.67
N LEU A 292 2.37 -11.26 -6.18
CA LEU A 292 1.65 -10.30 -7.00
C LEU A 292 2.59 -9.26 -7.62
N ARG A 293 3.59 -8.77 -6.88
CA ARG A 293 4.61 -7.86 -7.43
C ARG A 293 5.30 -8.48 -8.65
N ARG A 294 5.65 -9.75 -8.58
CA ARG A 294 6.26 -10.48 -9.72
C ARG A 294 5.29 -10.57 -10.89
N LEU A 295 4.04 -10.96 -10.63
CA LEU A 295 3.00 -11.08 -11.67
C LEU A 295 2.66 -9.73 -12.33
N MET A 296 2.82 -8.61 -11.61
CA MET A 296 2.61 -7.28 -12.18
C MET A 296 3.55 -7.00 -13.35
N ASP A 297 4.81 -7.45 -13.30
CA ASP A 297 5.77 -7.19 -14.39
C ASP A 297 5.36 -7.90 -15.67
N ASP A 298 4.97 -9.17 -15.55
CA ASP A 298 4.50 -10.00 -16.67
C ASP A 298 3.23 -9.40 -17.31
N ALA A 299 2.26 -8.99 -16.48
CA ALA A 299 1.02 -8.40 -16.97
C ALA A 299 1.24 -6.98 -17.53
N GLY A 300 2.09 -6.19 -16.88
CA GLY A 300 2.42 -4.83 -17.28
C GLY A 300 3.10 -4.79 -18.65
N ALA A 301 4.02 -5.72 -18.91
CA ALA A 301 4.72 -5.84 -20.19
C ALA A 301 3.75 -5.93 -21.39
N ARG A 302 2.61 -6.61 -21.24
CA ARG A 302 1.59 -6.79 -22.30
C ARG A 302 0.94 -5.49 -22.77
N ILE A 303 0.88 -4.48 -21.90
CA ILE A 303 0.31 -3.16 -22.20
C ILE A 303 1.37 -2.04 -22.14
N GLY A 304 2.65 -2.41 -22.04
CA GLY A 304 3.73 -1.45 -21.96
C GLY A 304 3.80 -0.65 -20.65
N LEU A 305 3.17 -1.16 -19.59
CA LEU A 305 3.27 -0.62 -18.23
C LEU A 305 4.49 -1.24 -17.54
N LYS A 306 5.27 -0.43 -16.83
CA LYS A 306 6.38 -0.91 -16.00
C LYS A 306 6.10 -0.67 -14.51
N PRO A 307 5.62 -1.68 -13.78
CA PRO A 307 5.34 -1.61 -12.33
C PRO A 307 6.52 -1.13 -11.49
N GLY A 308 7.75 -1.49 -11.89
CA GLY A 308 8.99 -1.05 -11.24
C GLY A 308 9.16 0.47 -11.14
N ARG A 309 8.45 1.26 -11.95
CA ARG A 309 8.48 2.74 -11.91
C ARG A 309 7.53 3.34 -10.88
N PHE A 310 6.67 2.54 -10.25
CA PHE A 310 5.69 3.04 -9.28
C PHE A 310 6.26 2.89 -7.87
N TRP A 311 6.78 3.99 -7.31
CA TRP A 311 7.38 4.06 -5.96
C TRP A 311 6.53 3.33 -4.90
N THR A 312 5.22 3.59 -4.85
CA THR A 312 4.31 2.98 -3.87
C THR A 312 4.23 1.46 -3.98
N THR A 313 4.38 0.91 -5.18
CA THR A 313 4.38 -0.54 -5.42
C THR A 313 5.63 -1.17 -4.82
N ASN A 314 6.80 -0.56 -5.05
CA ASN A 314 8.05 -1.06 -4.51
C ASN A 314 8.15 -0.87 -2.99
N GLN A 315 7.66 0.25 -2.45
CA GLN A 315 7.58 0.46 -1.00
C GLN A 315 6.78 -0.66 -0.31
N HIS A 316 5.61 -1.00 -0.85
CA HIS A 316 4.78 -2.07 -0.31
C HIS A 316 5.43 -3.46 -0.44
N ALA A 317 6.13 -3.73 -1.55
CA ALA A 317 6.88 -4.98 -1.72
C ALA A 317 8.04 -5.09 -0.72
N PHE A 318 8.76 -3.99 -0.47
CA PHE A 318 9.81 -3.91 0.52
C PHE A 318 9.30 -4.20 1.95
N LEU A 319 8.20 -3.58 2.36
CA LEU A 319 7.59 -3.84 3.67
C LEU A 319 7.15 -5.31 3.83
N ALA A 320 6.61 -5.92 2.77
CA ALA A 320 6.25 -7.34 2.78
C ALA A 320 7.50 -8.25 2.89
N ALA A 321 8.59 -7.92 2.19
CA ALA A 321 9.85 -8.64 2.31
C ALA A 321 10.42 -8.55 3.73
N LEU A 322 10.31 -7.39 4.40
CA LEU A 322 10.79 -7.26 5.76
C LEU A 322 9.99 -8.10 6.76
N ILE A 323 8.65 -8.15 6.64
CA ILE A 323 7.81 -9.02 7.47
C ILE A 323 8.29 -10.48 7.39
N LEU A 324 8.60 -10.96 6.18
CA LEU A 324 9.12 -12.32 5.99
C LEU A 324 10.54 -12.49 6.52
N ALA A 325 11.41 -11.48 6.37
CA ALA A 325 12.77 -11.53 6.92
C ALA A 325 12.76 -11.63 8.45
N THR A 326 11.85 -10.90 9.10
CA THR A 326 11.60 -10.99 10.54
C THR A 326 11.17 -12.40 10.93
N ASP A 327 10.18 -12.98 10.25
CA ASP A 327 9.70 -14.32 10.56
C ASP A 327 10.78 -15.40 10.39
N VAL A 328 11.57 -15.34 9.32
CA VAL A 328 12.71 -16.25 9.09
C VAL A 328 13.75 -16.13 10.21
N SER A 329 13.95 -14.93 10.75
CA SER A 329 14.91 -14.68 11.83
C SER A 329 14.48 -15.30 13.18
N PHE A 330 13.18 -15.29 13.49
CA PHE A 330 12.64 -15.92 14.69
C PHE A 330 12.43 -17.43 14.55
N ASN A 331 12.19 -17.92 13.32
CA ASN A 331 11.89 -19.31 13.03
C ASN A 331 12.85 -19.90 11.97
N PRO A 332 14.18 -19.91 12.22
CA PRO A 332 15.17 -20.32 11.21
C PRO A 332 15.07 -21.80 10.84
N ASP A 333 14.58 -22.64 11.75
CA ASP A 333 14.45 -24.09 11.56
C ASP A 333 13.06 -24.51 11.05
N ALA A 334 12.17 -23.56 10.71
CA ALA A 334 10.85 -23.91 10.20
C ALA A 334 10.96 -24.64 8.83
N PRO A 335 10.07 -25.61 8.54
CA PRO A 335 10.15 -26.40 7.29
C PRO A 335 10.14 -25.55 6.01
N ASP A 336 9.53 -24.36 6.04
CA ASP A 336 9.45 -23.42 4.92
C ASP A 336 10.40 -22.21 5.06
N ALA A 337 11.29 -22.18 6.06
CA ALA A 337 12.21 -21.07 6.32
C ALA A 337 13.12 -20.77 5.11
N GLU A 338 13.71 -21.79 4.49
CA GLU A 338 14.55 -21.62 3.30
C GLU A 338 13.75 -21.12 2.09
N ALA A 339 12.52 -21.62 1.90
CA ALA A 339 11.65 -21.12 0.85
C ALA A 339 11.26 -19.65 1.08
N ARG A 340 11.00 -19.26 2.34
CA ARG A 340 10.74 -17.86 2.73
C ARG A 340 11.96 -16.98 2.53
N LYS A 341 13.16 -17.44 2.90
CA LYS A 341 14.43 -16.76 2.65
C LYS A 341 14.65 -16.53 1.15
N GLY A 342 14.39 -17.54 0.32
CA GLY A 342 14.45 -17.39 -1.14
C GLY A 342 13.48 -16.32 -1.68
N LYS A 343 12.24 -16.25 -1.16
CA LYS A 343 11.28 -15.19 -1.53
C LYS A 343 11.76 -13.80 -1.12
N VAL A 344 12.37 -13.67 0.07
CA VAL A 344 12.95 -12.41 0.57
C VAL A 344 14.07 -11.94 -0.36
N LEU A 345 15.01 -12.82 -0.70
CA LEU A 345 16.11 -12.51 -1.63
C LEU A 345 15.60 -12.11 -3.01
N ALA A 346 14.65 -12.87 -3.58
CA ALA A 346 14.06 -12.54 -4.89
C ALA A 346 13.32 -11.20 -4.90
N ALA A 347 12.67 -10.82 -3.79
CA ALA A 347 12.04 -9.51 -3.65
C ALA A 347 13.10 -8.39 -3.66
N TYR A 348 14.23 -8.59 -2.99
CA TYR A 348 15.33 -7.62 -3.00
C TYR A 348 15.99 -7.48 -4.36
N GLU A 349 16.29 -8.59 -5.06
CA GLU A 349 16.78 -8.53 -6.44
C GLU A 349 15.81 -7.76 -7.36
N THR A 350 14.50 -7.91 -7.15
CA THR A 350 13.49 -7.17 -7.93
C THR A 350 13.51 -5.68 -7.61
N LEU A 351 13.68 -5.31 -6.34
CA LEU A 351 13.82 -3.91 -5.92
C LEU A 351 15.12 -3.30 -6.45
N GLU A 352 16.21 -4.05 -6.46
CA GLU A 352 17.50 -3.63 -7.00
C GLU A 352 17.43 -3.40 -8.51
N LYS A 353 16.83 -4.31 -9.28
CA LYS A 353 16.61 -4.11 -10.73
C LYS A 353 15.76 -2.87 -11.02
N SER A 354 14.94 -2.43 -10.06
CA SER A 354 14.15 -1.21 -10.17
C SER A 354 14.96 0.07 -9.92
N LYS A 355 16.24 -0.02 -9.51
CA LYS A 355 17.17 1.11 -9.29
C LYS A 355 17.39 1.96 -10.53
N GLU A 356 17.49 1.33 -11.69
CA GLU A 356 17.62 2.02 -12.97
C GLU A 356 16.37 2.85 -13.31
N GLU A 357 15.25 2.56 -12.64
CA GLU A 357 13.94 3.13 -12.91
C GLU A 357 13.50 4.17 -11.87
N SER A 358 13.98 4.12 -10.63
CA SER A 358 13.73 5.10 -9.57
C SER A 358 14.92 5.23 -8.58
N SER A 359 15.59 6.38 -8.56
CA SER A 359 16.79 6.58 -7.73
C SER A 359 16.44 6.88 -6.26
N ILE A 360 15.37 7.63 -6.02
CA ILE A 360 14.92 7.94 -4.65
C ILE A 360 14.42 6.71 -3.92
N LEU A 361 13.83 5.77 -4.66
CA LEU A 361 13.38 4.52 -4.07
C LEU A 361 14.53 3.81 -3.36
N VAL A 362 15.61 3.69 -4.11
CA VAL A 362 16.81 2.98 -3.70
C VAL A 362 17.56 3.77 -2.63
N GLU A 363 17.72 5.09 -2.77
CA GLU A 363 18.32 5.94 -1.75
C GLU A 363 17.56 5.88 -0.42
N THR A 364 16.22 5.86 -0.46
CA THR A 364 15.38 5.80 0.76
C THR A 364 15.46 4.43 1.41
N ILE A 365 15.39 3.35 0.62
CA ILE A 365 15.61 1.99 1.12
C ILE A 365 17.01 1.88 1.74
N GLN A 366 18.04 2.41 1.07
CA GLN A 366 19.43 2.36 1.53
C GLN A 366 19.57 3.09 2.85
N LYS A 367 19.05 4.32 2.92
CA LYS A 367 19.10 5.15 4.12
C LYS A 367 18.36 4.49 5.27
N ASN A 368 17.18 3.89 5.01
CA ASN A 368 16.43 3.17 6.03
C ASN A 368 17.23 1.97 6.56
N MET A 369 17.85 1.20 5.67
CA MET A 369 18.69 0.08 6.08
C MET A 369 19.99 0.50 6.76
N GLN A 370 20.64 1.58 6.33
CA GLN A 370 21.83 2.14 6.98
C GLN A 370 21.48 2.68 8.37
N THR A 371 20.35 3.36 8.50
CA THR A 371 19.81 3.84 9.77
C THR A 371 19.55 2.66 10.71
N LEU A 372 18.96 1.60 10.17
CA LEU A 372 18.78 0.33 10.85
C LEU A 372 20.11 -0.25 11.31
N MET A 373 21.07 -0.51 10.41
CA MET A 373 22.39 -1.05 10.76
C MET A 373 23.12 -0.18 11.80
N SER A 374 23.01 1.15 11.70
CA SER A 374 23.60 2.07 12.67
C SER A 374 22.93 1.99 14.05
N THR A 375 21.61 1.82 14.10
CA THR A 375 20.84 1.65 15.34
C THR A 375 21.19 0.34 16.01
N LEU A 376 21.33 -0.73 15.24
CA LEU A 376 21.76 -2.04 15.72
C LEU A 376 23.19 -2.02 16.26
N HIS A 377 24.11 -1.40 15.51
CA HIS A 377 25.49 -1.21 15.96
C HIS A 377 25.59 -0.31 17.19
N ARG A 378 24.69 0.67 17.38
CA ARG A 378 24.64 1.52 18.59
C ARG A 378 24.05 0.80 19.81
N GLN A 379 23.22 -0.22 19.60
CA GLN A 379 22.65 -1.03 20.68
C GLN A 379 23.59 -2.17 21.12
N ARG A 380 24.50 -2.65 20.27
CA ARG A 380 25.57 -3.62 20.64
C ARG A 380 26.48 -3.17 21.81
N PRO A 381 26.98 -1.92 21.89
CA PRO A 381 27.83 -1.45 23.00
C PRO A 381 27.12 -1.49 24.36
N ARG A 382 25.79 -1.30 24.42
CA ARG A 382 25.04 -1.32 25.69
C ARG A 382 24.89 -2.71 26.31
N ARG A 383 25.09 -3.78 25.53
CA ARG A 383 24.98 -5.17 26.02
C ARG A 383 26.28 -5.66 26.70
N LEU A 384 27.42 -5.12 26.28
CA LEU A 384 28.72 -5.45 26.88
C LEU A 384 28.94 -4.75 28.23
N ASP A 385 28.34 -3.57 28.45
CA ASP A 385 28.41 -2.86 29.73
C ASP A 385 27.42 -3.40 30.80
N LEU A 386 26.30 -4.02 30.40
CA LEU A 386 25.39 -4.66 31.38
C LEU A 386 25.85 -6.07 31.80
N GLN A 387 26.70 -6.74 31.01
CA GLN A 387 27.28 -8.04 31.39
C GLN A 387 28.56 -7.90 32.24
N SER A 388 29.27 -6.77 32.15
CA SER A 388 30.44 -6.50 32.99
C SER A 388 30.08 -6.13 34.44
N ASP A 389 28.92 -5.50 34.67
CA ASP A 389 28.50 -5.10 36.03
C ASP A 389 27.89 -6.24 36.87
N ILE A 390 27.48 -7.37 36.27
CA ILE A 390 26.91 -8.51 37.02
C ILE A 390 28.01 -9.48 37.52
N THR A 391 29.23 -9.40 37.01
CA THR A 391 30.34 -10.28 37.44
C THR A 391 31.25 -9.69 38.51
N GLY A 392 30.95 -8.48 39.00
CA GLY A 392 31.83 -7.69 39.85
C GLY A 392 31.45 -7.51 41.32
N ILE A 393 30.50 -8.25 41.91
CA ILE A 393 30.27 -8.16 43.38
C ILE A 393 29.97 -9.53 43.97
N ARG A 394 30.97 -10.12 44.64
CA ARG A 394 30.79 -11.29 45.52
C ARG A 394 31.25 -10.93 46.93
N LYS A 395 30.37 -11.21 47.92
CA LYS A 395 30.62 -11.42 49.36
C LYS A 395 31.11 -10.18 50.13
N ASP A 396 30.53 -9.75 51.25
CA ASP A 396 29.97 -10.47 52.40
C ASP A 396 28.89 -9.62 53.10
N THR A 397 27.93 -10.26 53.80
CA THR A 397 27.62 -10.06 55.24
C THR A 397 26.31 -10.78 55.59
N LEU A 398 26.39 -11.72 56.52
CA LEU A 398 25.26 -12.36 57.21
C LEU A 398 24.59 -11.39 58.19
N VAL A 399 23.25 -11.25 58.15
CA VAL A 399 22.39 -11.02 59.33
C VAL A 399 21.00 -11.66 59.10
N SER A 400 20.52 -12.35 60.13
CA SER A 400 19.26 -13.10 60.26
C SER A 400 17.98 -12.23 60.43
N PRO A 401 16.76 -12.82 60.43
CA PRO A 401 15.53 -12.15 59.99
C PRO A 401 14.72 -11.53 61.14
N SER A 402 13.94 -10.48 60.84
CA SER A 402 12.82 -10.07 61.70
C SER A 402 11.69 -9.40 60.89
N GLU A 403 10.51 -10.00 61.06
CA GLU A 403 9.16 -9.41 61.13
C GLU A 403 8.51 -8.74 59.90
N ALA A 404 7.34 -9.31 59.56
CA ALA A 404 6.28 -8.73 58.76
C ALA A 404 5.62 -7.53 59.46
N PRO A 405 4.82 -6.74 58.73
CA PRO A 405 3.39 -6.84 59.03
C PRO A 405 2.46 -6.86 57.81
N GLN A 406 1.33 -7.50 58.07
CA GLN A 406 0.10 -7.56 57.28
C GLN A 406 -0.58 -6.19 57.13
N ASN A 407 -1.36 -6.03 56.05
CA ASN A 407 -2.71 -5.44 56.04
C ASN A 407 -3.29 -5.60 54.62
N ASN A 408 -4.25 -6.51 54.40
CA ASN A 408 -5.71 -6.37 54.56
C ASN A 408 -6.42 -5.57 53.47
N ASP A 409 -7.10 -6.32 52.60
CA ASP A 409 -8.47 -6.17 52.09
C ASP A 409 -9.10 -4.76 52.01
N ASN A 410 -9.64 -4.46 50.83
CA ASN A 410 -11.06 -4.19 50.73
C ASN A 410 -11.62 -4.52 49.33
N SER A 411 -12.52 -5.50 49.35
CA SER A 411 -13.52 -5.87 48.35
C SER A 411 -14.45 -4.71 47.97
N GLN A 412 -14.95 -4.72 46.73
CA GLN A 412 -16.40 -4.63 46.45
C GLN A 412 -16.70 -5.11 45.03
N GLY A 413 -17.67 -6.01 44.90
CA GLY A 413 -18.10 -6.62 43.64
C GLY A 413 -19.46 -6.15 43.13
N LEU A 414 -20.05 -7.02 42.30
CA LEU A 414 -21.36 -6.98 41.62
C LEU A 414 -21.27 -6.35 40.20
N TYR A 415 -21.69 -6.96 39.09
CA TYR A 415 -22.76 -7.93 38.87
C TYR A 415 -22.46 -8.94 37.75
N ASN A 416 -23.01 -10.15 37.93
CA ASN A 416 -23.24 -11.17 36.92
C ASN A 416 -24.14 -10.66 35.77
N THR A 417 -23.89 -11.11 34.54
CA THR A 417 -24.97 -11.61 33.66
C THR A 417 -24.42 -12.75 32.81
N SER A 418 -25.21 -13.82 32.75
CA SER A 418 -24.94 -15.13 32.14
C SER A 418 -25.60 -15.25 30.76
N MET A 419 -25.07 -16.19 29.97
CA MET A 419 -25.58 -16.77 28.70
C MET A 419 -25.28 -15.95 27.43
N SER A 420 -24.82 -16.53 26.32
CA SER A 420 -25.12 -17.83 25.71
C SER A 420 -23.96 -18.29 24.82
N SER A 421 -23.66 -19.59 24.87
CA SER A 421 -22.72 -20.30 24.00
C SER A 421 -23.25 -20.38 22.56
N HIS A 422 -22.55 -19.77 21.60
CA HIS A 422 -22.72 -20.05 20.18
C HIS A 422 -21.42 -20.58 19.59
N ALA A 423 -21.55 -21.73 18.95
CA ALA A 423 -20.46 -22.51 18.39
C ALA A 423 -19.67 -21.69 17.35
N ILE A 424 -18.35 -21.64 17.55
CA ILE A 424 -17.39 -21.14 16.58
C ILE A 424 -17.38 -22.12 15.41
N SER A 425 -17.92 -21.70 14.26
CA SER A 425 -17.78 -22.45 13.01
C SER A 425 -16.44 -22.06 12.38
N THR A 426 -15.41 -22.86 12.66
CA THR A 426 -14.08 -22.73 12.05
C THR A 426 -14.18 -23.05 10.56
N VAL A 427 -14.12 -22.05 9.70
CA VAL A 427 -13.96 -22.26 8.25
C VAL A 427 -12.49 -22.54 7.99
N GLN A 428 -12.17 -23.79 7.64
CA GLN A 428 -10.85 -24.22 7.19
C GLN A 428 -10.55 -23.62 5.81
N TRP A 429 -9.43 -22.91 5.69
CA TRP A 429 -8.82 -22.57 4.41
C TRP A 429 -8.20 -23.84 3.79
N PRO A 430 -8.32 -24.08 2.46
CA PRO A 430 -7.72 -25.24 1.83
C PRO A 430 -6.20 -25.12 1.86
N ALA A 431 -5.53 -26.10 2.47
CA ALA A 431 -4.08 -26.20 2.50
C ALA A 431 -3.54 -26.85 1.21
N THR A 432 -3.70 -26.19 0.05
CA THR A 432 -2.93 -26.43 -1.19
C THR A 432 -3.49 -25.54 -2.31
N GLU A 433 -2.83 -24.43 -2.63
CA GLU A 433 -2.96 -23.79 -3.94
C GLU A 433 -1.77 -24.22 -4.79
N HIS A 434 -2.05 -24.85 -5.94
CA HIS A 434 -1.04 -25.22 -6.92
C HIS A 434 -0.44 -23.97 -7.58
N PRO A 435 0.83 -24.01 -8.04
CA PRO A 435 1.43 -22.90 -8.77
C PRO A 435 0.59 -22.57 -10.01
N ILE A 436 0.28 -21.29 -10.21
CA ILE A 436 -0.34 -20.79 -11.45
C ILE A 436 0.68 -20.98 -12.58
N LEU A 437 0.47 -22.01 -13.41
CA LEU A 437 1.28 -22.27 -14.60
C LEU A 437 0.97 -21.21 -15.66
N VAL A 438 1.99 -20.48 -16.08
CA VAL A 438 1.97 -19.66 -17.30
C VAL A 438 2.81 -20.41 -18.33
N ASP A 439 2.16 -20.89 -19.39
CA ASP A 439 2.80 -21.57 -20.51
C ASP A 439 3.42 -20.57 -21.50
N ASP A 440 4.46 -21.02 -22.21
CA ASP A 440 5.30 -20.37 -23.23
C ASP A 440 6.35 -19.31 -22.80
N ALA A 441 7.57 -19.80 -22.54
CA ALA A 441 8.80 -19.01 -22.48
C ALA A 441 9.52 -19.00 -23.84
N ALA A 442 9.74 -17.82 -24.42
CA ALA A 442 10.67 -17.62 -25.54
C ALA A 442 12.08 -17.26 -25.02
N PRO A 443 13.18 -17.71 -25.67
CA PRO A 443 14.52 -17.61 -25.12
C PRO A 443 15.08 -16.18 -25.17
N TYR A 444 15.52 -15.68 -24.01
CA TYR A 444 16.21 -14.41 -23.84
C TYR A 444 17.54 -14.38 -24.61
N ARG A 445 17.76 -13.29 -25.38
CA ARG A 445 19.06 -12.95 -25.96
C ARG A 445 19.87 -12.14 -24.94
N ASN A 446 21.02 -12.68 -24.53
CA ASN A 446 21.98 -12.00 -23.68
C ASN A 446 22.64 -10.83 -24.42
N VAL A 447 22.58 -9.63 -23.84
CA VAL A 447 23.43 -8.48 -24.18
C VAL A 447 24.32 -8.22 -22.96
N PRO A 448 25.64 -8.00 -23.11
CA PRO A 448 26.52 -7.79 -21.95
C PRO A 448 26.29 -6.40 -21.34
N PRO A 449 26.39 -6.24 -20.01
CA PRO A 449 26.33 -4.93 -19.38
C PRO A 449 27.63 -4.15 -19.59
N GLU A 450 27.52 -2.85 -19.90
CA GLU A 450 28.63 -1.90 -19.84
C GLU A 450 28.91 -1.48 -18.37
N PRO A 451 30.16 -1.19 -18.00
CA PRO A 451 30.55 -1.04 -16.61
C PRO A 451 30.28 0.37 -16.06
N GLY A 452 29.42 0.46 -15.05
CA GLY A 452 29.16 1.69 -14.28
C GLY A 452 28.84 1.40 -12.81
N MET A 453 29.81 1.70 -11.93
CA MET A 453 29.76 1.90 -10.46
C MET A 453 28.82 1.04 -9.57
N GLN A 454 29.47 0.18 -8.77
CA GLN A 454 29.12 -0.43 -7.48
C GLN A 454 27.80 -1.23 -7.36
N GLU A 455 27.80 -2.43 -7.96
CA GLU A 455 26.97 -3.57 -7.51
C GLU A 455 27.38 -4.07 -6.10
N GLU A 456 28.65 -3.98 -5.73
CA GLU A 456 29.21 -4.62 -4.51
C GLU A 456 28.70 -4.05 -3.15
N ASP A 457 28.14 -2.84 -3.11
CA ASP A 457 27.74 -2.19 -1.84
C ASP A 457 26.35 -2.65 -1.34
N TRP A 458 25.45 -3.07 -2.25
CA TRP A 458 24.06 -3.40 -1.92
C TRP A 458 23.85 -4.84 -1.46
N ASP A 459 24.44 -5.79 -2.17
CA ASP A 459 24.45 -7.20 -1.77
C ASP A 459 25.10 -7.37 -0.41
N GLN A 460 26.17 -6.61 -0.14
CA GLN A 460 26.84 -6.59 1.16
C GLN A 460 25.92 -6.04 2.25
N LEU A 461 25.23 -4.93 1.99
CA LEU A 461 24.36 -4.29 2.96
C LEU A 461 23.15 -5.16 3.35
N TRP A 462 22.60 -5.92 2.40
CA TRP A 462 21.57 -6.93 2.67
C TRP A 462 22.11 -8.18 3.36
N SER A 463 23.27 -8.66 2.94
CA SER A 463 23.94 -9.79 3.59
C SER A 463 24.26 -9.47 5.05
N ASP A 464 24.73 -8.27 5.33
CA ASP A 464 24.98 -7.76 6.68
C ASP A 464 23.69 -7.66 7.50
N PHE A 465 22.61 -7.14 6.91
CA PHE A 465 21.32 -7.08 7.57
C PHE A 465 20.81 -8.49 7.93
N LEU A 466 20.83 -9.43 6.98
CA LEU A 466 20.41 -10.82 7.21
C LEU A 466 21.30 -11.54 8.23
N ALA A 467 22.57 -11.15 8.36
CA ALA A 467 23.46 -11.68 9.38
C ALA A 467 23.13 -11.17 10.80
N VAL A 468 22.65 -9.93 10.92
CA VAL A 468 22.30 -9.32 12.23
C VAL A 468 20.84 -9.54 12.61
N ALA A 469 19.95 -9.72 11.65
CA ALA A 469 18.51 -9.91 11.85
C ALA A 469 18.13 -11.00 12.88
N PRO A 470 18.83 -12.16 12.97
CA PRO A 470 18.60 -13.17 14.01
C PRO A 470 18.97 -12.72 15.43
N GLU A 471 19.78 -11.67 15.60
CA GLU A 471 20.19 -11.15 16.91
C GLU A 471 19.16 -10.19 17.54
N LEU A 472 18.12 -9.81 16.79
CA LEU A 472 17.14 -8.79 17.17
C LEU A 472 15.98 -9.36 18.00
N ASP A 473 15.64 -8.68 19.09
CA ASP A 473 14.47 -9.00 19.91
C ASP A 473 13.18 -8.34 19.39
N ILE A 474 12.03 -8.73 19.97
CA ILE A 474 10.70 -8.24 19.56
C ILE A 474 10.60 -6.69 19.64
N PRO A 475 10.99 -6.03 20.74
CA PRO A 475 11.01 -4.57 20.81
C PRO A 475 11.85 -3.89 19.72
N GLN A 476 13.04 -4.43 19.41
CA GLN A 476 13.92 -3.91 18.36
C GLN A 476 13.27 -4.00 16.98
N TRP A 477 12.62 -5.13 16.68
CA TRP A 477 11.89 -5.30 15.43
C TRP A 477 10.64 -4.42 15.33
N ASN A 478 9.87 -4.27 16.41
CA ASN A 478 8.71 -3.38 16.42
C ASN A 478 9.13 -1.93 16.17
N SER A 479 10.16 -1.45 16.88
CA SER A 479 10.74 -0.12 16.66
C SER A 479 11.19 0.06 15.22
N LEU A 480 11.84 -0.95 14.63
CA LEU A 480 12.27 -0.91 13.22
C LEU A 480 11.08 -0.78 12.27
N LEU A 481 10.07 -1.63 12.45
CA LEU A 481 8.90 -1.66 11.57
C LEU A 481 8.15 -0.31 11.63
N ASP A 482 8.08 0.30 12.80
CA ASP A 482 7.42 1.58 13.04
C ASP A 482 8.25 2.76 12.51
N ASP A 483 9.57 2.81 12.78
CA ASP A 483 10.47 3.87 12.30
C ASP A 483 10.49 3.97 10.78
N MET A 484 10.37 2.83 10.10
CA MET A 484 10.25 2.83 8.65
C MET A 484 8.98 3.55 8.21
N ASP A 485 7.83 3.28 8.83
CA ASP A 485 6.57 3.96 8.46
C ASP A 485 6.68 5.48 8.62
N PHE A 486 7.49 6.00 9.54
CA PHE A 486 7.56 7.45 9.81
C PHE A 486 8.64 8.20 9.01
N ASN A 487 9.74 7.55 8.62
CA ASN A 487 10.91 8.24 8.03
C ASN A 487 10.86 8.47 6.51
N PHE A 488 9.78 8.12 5.82
CA PHE A 488 9.68 8.23 4.36
C PHE A 488 9.51 9.68 3.82
N GLY A 489 9.71 10.71 4.64
CA GLY A 489 9.52 12.13 4.27
C GLY A 489 10.68 13.08 4.56
N GLU A 490 11.74 12.65 5.23
CA GLU A 490 12.87 13.52 5.57
C GLU A 490 14.02 13.40 4.56
N SER A 491 13.80 13.98 3.38
CA SER A 491 14.85 14.45 2.49
C SER A 491 14.74 15.98 2.38
N THR A 492 15.54 16.64 3.22
CA THR A 492 15.83 18.09 3.17
C THR A 492 16.47 18.50 1.86
#